data_AF-A0A242MT00-F1
#
_entry.id   AF-A0A242MT00-F1
#
_cell.length_a   1.000
_cell.length_b   1.000
_cell.length_c   1.000
_cell.angle_alpha   90.00
_cell.angle_beta   90.00
_cell.angle_gamma   90.00
#
_symmetry.space_group_name_H-M   'P 1'
#
loop_
_entity.id
_entity.type
_entity.pdbx_description
1 polymer ?
#
loop_
_entity_poly.entity_id
_entity_poly.type
_entity_poly.pdbx_seq_one_letter_code
_entity_poly.pdbx_strand_id
1 'polypeptide(L)' 'MLNGTDDMRLSVFFNVEHRQVLLSAVFDNLGKGAAGAAVQNLNLMLAH' A
#
# COMPACT_ATOMS: atom_id res chain seq x y z
N MET A 1 2.22 -13.87 -2.31
CA MET A 1 0.89 -13.50 -1.75
C MET A 1 1.09 -12.27 -0.87
N LEU A 2 0.18 -11.29 -0.87
CA LEU A 2 0.26 -10.08 -0.02
C LEU A 2 -0.62 -10.15 1.24
N ASN A 3 -1.53 -11.14 1.29
CA ASN A 3 -2.34 -11.39 2.48
C ASN A 3 -1.44 -11.81 3.66
N GLY A 4 -1.68 -11.23 4.84
CA GLY A 4 -0.88 -11.43 6.05
C GLY A 4 0.46 -10.69 6.06
N THR A 5 0.68 -9.75 5.12
CA THR A 5 1.91 -8.94 5.05
C THR A 5 1.62 -7.46 5.25
N ASP A 6 2.65 -6.70 5.61
CA ASP A 6 2.61 -5.24 5.72
C ASP A 6 3.15 -4.52 4.46
N ASP A 7 3.21 -5.27 3.35
CA ASP A 7 3.69 -4.79 2.06
C ASP A 7 2.54 -4.24 1.20
N MET A 8 2.90 -3.35 0.27
CA MET A 8 2.02 -2.86 -0.78
C MET A 8 2.70 -3.00 -2.13
N ARG A 9 1.95 -3.47 -3.13
CA ARG A 9 2.39 -3.44 -4.54
C ARG A 9 1.67 -2.33 -5.29
N LEU A 10 2.45 -1.45 -5.91
CA LEU A 10 1.95 -0.43 -6.83
C LEU A 10 2.18 -0.86 -8.28
N SER A 11 1.20 -0.60 -9.13
CA SER A 11 1.28 -0.81 -10.58
C SER A 11 0.77 0.42 -11.31
N VAL A 12 1.43 0.79 -12.41
CA VAL A 12 1.06 1.93 -13.25
C VAL A 12 0.78 1.43 -14.66
N PHE A 13 -0.39 1.79 -15.19
CA PHE A 13 -0.79 1.46 -16.55
C PHE A 13 -1.11 2.74 -17.32
N PHE A 14 -0.63 2.83 -18.55
CA PHE A 14 -0.81 4.00 -19.41
C PHE A 14 -1.79 3.68 -20.53
N ASN A 15 -2.77 4.55 -20.71
CA ASN A 15 -3.62 4.58 -21.89
C ASN A 15 -3.24 5.83 -22.71
N VAL A 16 -2.36 5.64 -23.69
CA VAL A 16 -1.80 6.73 -24.50
C VAL A 16 -2.87 7.38 -25.38
N GLU A 17 -3.74 6.58 -25.99
CA GLU A 17 -4.82 7.04 -26.87
C GLU A 17 -5.75 8.02 -26.15
N HIS A 18 -6.12 7.69 -24.91
CA HIS A 18 -7.02 8.53 -24.11
C HIS A 18 -6.29 9.50 -23.17
N ARG A 19 -4.96 9.52 -23.17
CA ARG A 19 -4.10 10.29 -22.24
C ARG A 19 -4.50 10.09 -20.77
N GLN A 20 -4.79 8.85 -20.40
CA GLN A 20 -5.15 8.46 -19.03
C GLN A 20 -4.07 7.60 -18.40
N VAL A 21 -3.98 7.66 -17.08
CA VAL A 21 -3.12 6.79 -16.26
C VAL A 21 -3.98 6.10 -15.22
N LEU A 22 -3.82 4.79 -15.11
CA LEU A 22 -4.37 4.01 -14.00
C LEU A 22 -3.23 3.67 -13.04
N LEU A 23 -3.29 4.22 -11.84
CA LEU A 23 -2.48 3.80 -10.70
C LEU A 23 -3.31 2.84 -9.85
N SER A 24 -2.80 1.63 -9.61
CA SER A 24 -3.45 0.65 -8.74
C SER A 24 -2.52 0.19 -7.62
N ALA A 25 -3.13 -0.20 -6.49
CA ALA A 25 -2.44 -0.72 -5.32
C ALA A 25 -3.10 -2.04 -4.87
N VAL A 26 -2.28 -3.01 -4.49
CA VAL A 26 -2.72 -4.25 -3.83
C VAL A 26 -1.99 -4.36 -2.50
N PHE A 27 -2.74 -4.60 -1.42
CA PHE A 27 -2.23 -4.77 -0.05
C PHE A 27 -3.28 -5.49 0.81
N ASP A 28 -2.87 -6.02 1.96
CA ASP A 28 -3.79 -6.58 2.97
C ASP A 28 -4.51 -5.44 3.71
N ASN A 29 -5.85 -5.40 3.64
CA ASN A 29 -6.64 -4.34 4.25
C ASN A 29 -6.69 -4.40 5.78
N LEU A 30 -6.51 -5.58 6.39
CA LEU A 30 -6.43 -5.74 7.84
C LEU A 30 -4.99 -5.65 8.34
N GLY A 31 -4.02 -6.09 7.52
CA GLY A 31 -2.59 -5.88 7.69
C GLY A 31 -2.19 -4.43 7.42
N LYS A 32 -1.59 -4.14 6.27
CA LYS A 32 -1.15 -2.78 5.89
C LYS A 32 -2.26 -1.72 5.94
N GLY A 33 -3.50 -2.10 5.65
CA GLY A 33 -4.64 -1.17 5.61
C GLY A 33 -5.18 -0.75 6.99
N ALA A 34 -4.81 -1.45 8.06
CA ALA A 34 -5.30 -1.16 9.40
C ALA A 34 -4.21 -1.36 10.46
N ALA A 35 -4.06 -2.57 11.00
CA ALA A 35 -3.23 -2.83 12.16
C ALA A 35 -1.73 -2.60 11.87
N GLY A 36 -1.25 -3.00 10.69
CA GLY A 36 0.11 -2.79 10.25
C GLY A 36 0.48 -1.31 10.15
N ALA A 37 -0.38 -0.48 9.54
CA ALA A 37 -0.19 0.97 9.53
C ALA A 37 -0.20 1.59 10.93
N ALA A 38 -1.07 1.13 11.83
CA ALA A 38 -1.12 1.62 13.22
C ALA A 38 0.18 1.29 13.99
N VAL A 39 0.69 0.06 13.85
CA VAL A 39 1.96 -0.35 14.48
C VAL A 39 3.15 0.40 13.88
N GLN A 40 3.18 0.62 12.56
CA GLN A 40 4.22 1.45 11.94
C GLN A 40 4.22 2.88 12.48
N ASN A 41 3.05 3.50 12.62
CA ASN A 41 2.94 4.84 13.20
C ASN A 41 3.44 4.86 14.65
N LEU A 42 3.08 3.85 15.45
CA LEU A 42 3.58 3.73 16.82
C LEU A 42 5.10 3.57 16.85
N ASN A 43 5.68 2.75 15.98
CA ASN A 43 7.13 2.59 15.88
C ASN A 43 7.83 3.91 15.54
N LEU A 44 7.25 4.73 14.66
CA LEU A 44 7.78 6.07 14.36
C LEU A 44 7.72 7.00 15.57
N MET A 45 6.68 6.90 16.41
CA MET A 45 6.55 7.71 17.62
C MET A 45 7.49 7.28 18.74
N LEU A 46 7.81 5.99 18.82
CA LEU A 46 8.65 5.40 19.87
C LEU A 46 10.14 5.32 19.49
N ALA A 47 10.48 5.46 18.21
CA ALA A 47 11.86 5.54 17.76
C ALA A 47 12.46 6.91 18.09
N HIS A 48 13.50 6.92 18.92
CA HIS A 48 14.39 8.06 19.17
C HIS A 48 15.51 8.11 18.11
#